data_AF-D2X9X4-F1
#
_entry.id   AF-D2X9X4-F1
#
_cell.length_a   1.000
_cell.length_b   1.000
_cell.length_c   1.000
_cell.angle_alpha   90.00
_cell.angle_beta   90.00
_cell.angle_gamma   90.00
#
_symmetry.space_group_name_H-M   'P 1'
#
loop_
_entity.id
_entity.type
_entity.pdbx_description
1 polymer ?
#
loop_
_entity_poly.entity_id
_entity_poly.type
_entity_poly.pdbx_seq_one_letter_code
_entity_poly.pdbx_strand_id
1 'polypeptide(L)'
;MCTSIMMMTLTSLTLPIFAALVNPNKTHSYPNYVKTTMMYAFITSLIPTTLYIFSNQETTIWSWHWMMTQTLDLTLSFKLDYFSMMFTPI
;
A
#
# COMPACT_ATOMS: atom_id res chain seq x y z
N MET A 1 -1.68 13.98 3.46
CA MET A 1 -2.31 13.14 4.51
C MET A 1 -2.85 11.84 3.93
N CYS A 2 -3.70 11.85 2.89
CA CYS A 2 -4.16 10.62 2.23
C CYS A 2 -2.99 9.79 1.67
N THR A 3 -2.00 10.46 1.07
CA THR A 3 -0.78 9.83 0.54
C THR A 3 0.04 9.10 1.62
N SER A 4 0.26 9.71 2.78
CA SER A 4 1.01 9.09 3.87
C SER A 4 0.28 7.90 4.48
N ILE A 5 -1.06 7.95 4.59
CA ILE A 5 -1.85 6.83 5.11
C ILE A 5 -1.84 5.66 4.13
N MET A 6 -1.95 5.94 2.82
CA MET A 6 -1.84 4.90 1.80
C MET A 6 -0.43 4.31 1.69
N MET A 7 0.63 5.10 1.95
CA MET A 7 1.97 4.52 2.08
C MET A 7 2.08 3.61 3.31
N MET A 8 1.43 3.97 4.41
CA MET A 8 1.41 3.14 5.62
C MET A 8 0.66 1.82 5.42
N THR A 9 -0.43 1.81 4.65
CA THR A 9 -1.15 0.57 4.30
C THR A 9 -0.24 -0.36 3.49
N LEU A 10 0.42 0.17 2.46
CA LEU A 10 1.35 -0.59 1.62
C LEU A 10 2.54 -1.15 2.41
N THR A 11 3.15 -0.35 3.30
CA THR A 11 4.27 -0.83 4.12
C THR A 11 3.83 -1.90 5.11
N SER A 12 2.64 -1.78 5.70
CA SER A 12 2.10 -2.80 6.61
C SER A 12 1.93 -4.18 5.93
N LEU A 13 1.54 -4.20 4.64
CA LEU A 13 1.41 -5.43 3.86
C LEU A 13 2.76 -6.07 3.52
N THR A 14 3.84 -5.28 3.43
CA THR A 14 5.20 -5.81 3.20
C THR A 14 5.83 -6.43 4.45
N LEU A 15 5.40 -6.04 5.64
CA LEU A 15 5.92 -6.51 6.93
C LEU A 15 5.87 -8.04 7.12
N PRO A 16 4.76 -8.75 6.83
CA PRO A 16 4.72 -10.20 6.92
C PRO A 16 5.65 -10.89 5.92
N ILE A 17 5.85 -10.31 4.74
CA ILE A 17 6.79 -10.83 3.72
C ILE A 17 8.22 -10.77 4.26
N PHE A 18 8.62 -9.62 4.83
CA PHE A 18 9.93 -9.49 5.49
C PHE A 18 10.08 -10.43 6.68
N ALA A 19 9.04 -10.59 7.50
CA ALA A 19 9.06 -11.50 8.63
C ALA A 19 9.27 -12.97 8.20
N ALA A 20 8.64 -13.38 7.08
CA ALA A 20 8.83 -14.72 6.51
C ALA A 20 10.26 -14.95 6.01
N LEU A 21 10.88 -13.93 5.39
CA LEU A 21 12.27 -13.99 4.92
C LEU A 21 13.27 -14.12 6.06
N VAL A 22 13.04 -13.44 7.20
CA VAL A 22 13.97 -13.43 8.35
C VAL A 22 13.84 -14.69 9.20
N ASN A 23 12.62 -15.21 9.39
CA ASN A 23 12.41 -16.34 10.30
C ASN A 23 11.46 -17.41 9.72
N PRO A 24 11.94 -18.23 8.78
CA PRO A 24 11.11 -19.20 8.06
C PRO A 24 10.54 -20.32 8.94
N ASN A 25 11.11 -20.55 10.14
CA ASN A 25 10.82 -21.74 10.95
C ASN A 25 9.74 -21.52 12.03
N LYS A 26 9.15 -20.32 12.17
CA LYS A 26 8.06 -20.06 13.12
C LYS A 26 6.69 -20.20 12.45
N THR A 27 6.19 -21.43 12.39
CA THR A 27 4.96 -21.77 11.65
C THR A 27 3.66 -21.53 12.42
N HIS A 28 3.64 -21.72 13.74
CA HIS A 28 2.37 -21.75 14.49
C HIS A 28 1.67 -20.39 14.65
N SER A 29 2.41 -19.29 14.81
CA SER A 29 1.83 -17.96 15.03
C SER A 29 1.77 -17.10 13.77
N TYR A 30 2.42 -17.52 12.68
CA TYR A 30 2.52 -16.74 11.45
C TYR A 30 1.16 -16.51 10.76
N PRO A 31 0.27 -17.51 10.61
CA PRO A 31 -1.06 -17.27 10.03
C PRO A 31 -1.89 -16.24 10.81
N ASN A 32 -1.82 -16.28 12.15
CA ASN A 32 -2.51 -15.30 13.00
C ASN A 32 -1.91 -13.90 12.83
N TYR A 33 -0.59 -13.79 12.72
CA TYR A 33 0.09 -12.52 12.46
C TYR A 33 -0.26 -11.92 11.10
N VAL A 34 -0.35 -12.74 10.04
CA VAL A 34 -0.81 -12.28 8.73
C VAL A 34 -2.26 -11.79 8.82
N LYS A 35 -3.13 -12.55 9.49
CA LYS A 35 -4.54 -12.17 9.67
C LYS A 35 -4.70 -10.83 10.38
N THR A 36 -3.97 -10.60 11.47
CA THR A 36 -4.04 -9.32 12.20
C THR A 36 -3.48 -8.18 11.35
N THR A 37 -2.36 -8.41 10.66
CA THR A 37 -1.77 -7.40 9.76
C THR A 37 -2.72 -7.01 8.62
N MET A 38 -3.41 -7.98 8.02
CA MET A 38 -4.44 -7.71 7.00
C MET A 38 -5.61 -6.90 7.57
N MET A 39 -6.07 -7.21 8.79
CA MET A 39 -7.14 -6.43 9.45
C MET A 39 -6.71 -4.98 9.70
N TYR A 40 -5.46 -4.75 10.13
CA TYR A 40 -4.94 -3.39 10.30
C TYR A 40 -4.80 -2.67 8.96
N ALA A 41 -4.27 -3.33 7.93
CA ALA A 41 -4.15 -2.78 6.58
C ALA A 41 -5.53 -2.33 6.06
N PHE A 42 -6.56 -3.16 6.22
CA PHE A 42 -7.94 -2.84 5.85
C PHE A 42 -8.45 -1.57 6.57
N ILE A 43 -8.34 -1.50 7.90
CA ILE A 43 -8.79 -0.33 8.68
C ILE A 43 -8.05 0.94 8.24
N THR A 44 -6.73 0.86 8.03
CA THR A 44 -5.94 2.01 7.60
C THR A 44 -6.27 2.45 6.18
N SER A 45 -6.69 1.54 5.30
CA SER A 45 -7.08 1.84 3.92
C SER A 45 -8.47 2.47 3.79
N LEU A 46 -9.36 2.28 4.78
CA LEU A 46 -10.68 2.92 4.81
C LEU A 46 -10.62 4.45 5.00
N ILE A 47 -9.58 4.96 5.65
CA ILE A 47 -9.43 6.41 5.89
C ILE A 47 -9.20 7.17 4.56
N PRO A 48 -8.24 6.81 3.69
CA PRO A 48 -8.06 7.50 2.42
C PRO A 48 -9.25 7.32 1.47
N THR A 49 -10.01 6.22 1.57
CA THR A 49 -11.14 5.97 0.67
C THR A 49 -12.38 6.77 1.06
N THR A 50 -12.66 6.90 2.35
CA THR A 50 -13.71 7.82 2.84
C THR A 50 -13.37 9.28 2.53
N LEU A 51 -12.11 9.69 2.68
CA LEU A 51 -11.65 11.02 2.27
C LEU A 51 -11.78 11.25 0.76
N TYR A 52 -11.48 10.23 -0.05
CA TYR A 52 -11.67 10.28 -1.49
C TYR A 52 -13.14 10.45 -1.86
N ILE A 53 -14.07 9.70 -1.26
CA ILE A 53 -15.51 9.86 -1.51
C ILE A 53 -15.99 11.26 -1.13
N PHE A 54 -15.47 11.84 -0.05
CA PHE A 54 -15.88 13.17 0.41
C PHE A 54 -15.35 14.30 -0.49
N SER A 55 -14.07 14.25 -0.89
CA SER A 55 -13.41 15.35 -1.59
C SER A 55 -13.24 15.12 -3.10
N ASN A 56 -13.47 13.90 -3.58
CA ASN A 56 -13.26 13.44 -4.95
C ASN A 56 -11.89 13.84 -5.55
N GLN A 57 -10.86 13.93 -4.70
CA GLN A 57 -9.51 14.35 -5.09
C GLN A 57 -8.66 13.14 -5.46
N GLU A 58 -8.29 13.05 -6.74
CA GLU A 58 -7.26 12.11 -7.21
C GLU A 58 -5.87 12.63 -6.84
N THR A 59 -5.00 11.75 -6.32
CA THR A 59 -3.65 12.15 -5.91
C THR A 59 -2.61 11.11 -6.34
N THR A 60 -1.47 11.58 -6.84
CA THR A 60 -0.29 10.76 -7.07
C THR A 60 0.55 10.70 -5.79
N ILE A 61 0.84 9.49 -5.28
CA ILE A 61 1.49 9.31 -3.98
C ILE A 61 3.01 9.41 -4.06
N TRP A 62 3.62 8.69 -5.00
CA TRP A 62 5.06 8.45 -5.01
C TRP A 62 5.53 8.35 -6.44
N SER A 63 6.45 9.23 -6.82
CA SER A 63 7.17 9.17 -8.09
C SER A 63 8.64 8.88 -7.80
N TRP A 64 9.10 7.69 -8.16
CA TRP A 64 10.51 7.33 -8.13
C TRP A 64 11.06 7.29 -9.54
N HIS A 65 12.04 8.15 -9.82
CA HIS A 65 12.75 8.08 -11.08
C HIS A 65 13.60 6.81 -11.10
N TRP A 66 13.27 5.87 -11.98
CA TRP A 66 13.94 4.58 -12.01
C TRP A 66 15.15 4.61 -12.94
N MET A 67 14.97 4.88 -14.24
CA MET A 67 16.04 4.93 -15.22
C MET A 67 15.63 5.77 -16.42
N MET A 68 16.57 6.52 -16.99
CA MET A 68 16.41 7.17 -18.28
C MET A 68 17.14 6.35 -19.35
N THR A 69 16.44 6.06 -20.45
CA THR A 69 17.01 5.37 -21.63
C THR A 69 16.82 6.24 -22.87
N GLN A 70 17.88 6.97 -23.25
CA GLN A 70 17.98 7.92 -24.37
C GLN A 70 16.86 8.97 -24.47
N THR A 71 15.62 8.57 -24.74
CA THR A 71 14.43 9.41 -24.87
C THR A 71 13.27 8.97 -23.97
N LEU A 72 13.40 7.86 -23.22
CA LEU A 72 12.36 7.31 -22.35
C LEU A 72 12.77 7.45 -20.88
N ASP A 73 12.03 8.27 -20.14
CA ASP A 73 12.15 8.40 -18.69
C ASP A 73 11.20 7.43 -17.99
N LEU A 74 11.74 6.36 -17.41
CA LEU A 74 10.97 5.41 -16.62
C LEU A 74 10.86 5.93 -15.19
N THR A 75 9.64 6.31 -14.81
CA THR A 75 9.31 6.69 -13.44
C THR A 75 8.26 5.74 -12.87
N LEU A 76 8.52 5.20 -11.69
CA LEU A 76 7.53 4.44 -10.95
C LEU A 76 6.64 5.43 -10.23
N SER A 77 5.42 5.60 -10.73
CA SER A 77 4.43 6.51 -10.14
C SER A 77 3.20 5.75 -9.64
N PHE A 78 2.88 5.88 -8.35
CA PHE A 78 1.62 5.37 -7.81
C PHE A 78 0.54 6.44 -7.93
N LYS A 79 -0.41 6.22 -8.84
CA LYS A 79 -1.56 7.09 -9.05
C LYS A 79 -2.77 6.53 -8.29
N LEU A 80 -3.34 7.31 -7.37
CA LEU A 80 -4.58 6.95 -6.70
C LEU A 80 -5.78 7.54 -7.43
N ASP A 81 -6.33 6.72 -8.31
CA ASP A 81 -7.57 6.98 -9.04
C ASP A 81 -8.73 6.23 -8.41
N TYR A 82 -9.96 6.56 -8.83
CA TYR A 82 -11.20 5.91 -8.40
C TYR A 82 -11.09 4.38 -8.23
N PHE A 83 -10.53 3.70 -9.23
CA PHE A 83 -10.37 2.24 -9.23
C PHE A 83 -9.46 1.75 -8.11
N SER A 84 -8.36 2.45 -7.87
CA SER A 84 -7.42 2.10 -6.81
C SER A 84 -8.03 2.31 -5.43
N MET A 85 -8.75 3.41 -5.20
CA MET A 85 -9.41 3.68 -3.92
C MET A 85 -10.54 2.69 -3.64
N MET A 86 -11.29 2.26 -4.65
CA MET A 86 -12.37 1.27 -4.43
C MET A 86 -11.85 -0.15 -4.23
N PHE A 87 -10.71 -0.51 -4.82
CA PHE A 87 -10.18 -1.87 -4.75
C PHE A 87 -9.25 -2.13 -3.55
N THR A 88 -8.56 -1.12 -3.06
CA THR A 88 -7.61 -1.26 -1.94
C THR A 88 -8.21 -1.69 -0.59
N PRO A 89 -9.43 -1.27 -0.19
CA PRO A 89 -10.05 -1.71 1.06
C PRO A 89 -10.89 -2.98 0.85
N ILE A 90 -10.29 -4.04 0.28
CA ILE A 90 -10.89 -5.38 0.14
C ILE A 90 -9.99 -6.37 0.87
#